data_AF-A0A0A0V6W3-F1
#
_entry.id   AF-A0A0A0V6W3-F1
#
_cell.length_a   1.000
_cell.length_b   1.000
_cell.length_c   1.000
_cell.angle_alpha   90.00
_cell.angle_beta   90.00
_cell.angle_gamma   90.00
#
_symmetry.space_group_name_H-M   'P 1'
#
loop_
_entity.id
_entity.type
_entity.pdbx_description
1 polymer ?
#
loop_
_entity_poly.entity_id
_entity_poly.type
_entity_poly.pdbx_seq_one_letter_code
_entity_poly.pdbx_strand_id
1 'polypeptide(L)'
;EVAEITERAMRGELDFRQALNERVATLKGLPDSIFEKVYARIHFNKGAKGLVDELHSRGFKVGLVSGGFHETVDRLAKEAGVDYVKANHLEVIDGFLTGKVYGEIVTKDVKVAKLKDWAAENGLKLSQTIAMGDGANDLPMIKTAGIGIAFCAKPIVRAQAPYQITEPDF
;
A
#
# COMPACT_ATOMS: atom_id res chain seq x y z
N GLU A 1 -6.77 8.47 24.89
CA GLU A 1 -5.62 9.08 24.17
C GLU A 1 -5.50 8.67 22.70
N VAL A 2 -5.58 7.38 22.30
CA VAL A 2 -5.49 6.99 20.86
C VAL A 2 -6.69 7.47 20.01
N ALA A 3 -7.87 7.63 20.63
CA ALA A 3 -9.09 8.04 19.93
C ALA A 3 -9.09 9.52 19.48
N GLU A 4 -8.45 10.42 20.22
CA GLU A 4 -8.39 11.87 19.90
C GLU A 4 -7.41 12.17 18.76
N ILE A 5 -6.32 11.40 18.69
CA ILE A 5 -5.36 11.43 17.58
C ILE A 5 -6.04 11.01 16.27
N THR A 6 -7.06 10.15 16.35
CA THR A 6 -7.78 9.62 15.19
C THR A 6 -8.79 10.63 14.60
N GLU A 7 -9.34 11.54 15.39
CA GLU A 7 -10.30 12.55 14.89
C GLU A 7 -9.64 13.67 14.08
N ARG A 8 -8.38 14.01 14.39
CA ARG A 8 -7.64 15.06 13.67
C ARG A 8 -7.24 14.61 12.24
N ALA A 9 -7.07 13.30 12.04
CA ALA A 9 -6.72 12.65 10.78
C ALA A 9 -7.68 12.89 9.62
N MET A 10 -8.88 13.39 9.90
CA MET A 10 -9.90 13.65 8.88
C MET A 10 -9.65 14.91 8.02
N ARG A 11 -8.55 15.65 8.21
CA ARG A 11 -8.30 16.93 7.47
C ARG A 11 -7.32 16.87 6.30
N GLY A 12 -6.81 15.69 5.95
CA GLY A 12 -6.04 15.49 4.72
C GLY A 12 -4.53 15.58 4.88
N GLU A 13 -3.85 14.55 4.35
CA GLU A 13 -2.42 14.35 4.03
C GLU A 13 -1.33 14.76 5.01
N LEU A 14 -1.32 15.99 5.51
CA LEU A 14 -0.40 16.42 6.57
C LEU A 14 -0.55 15.54 7.81
N ASP A 15 -1.77 15.04 8.05
CA ASP A 15 -2.05 14.13 9.15
C ASP A 15 -1.55 12.70 8.91
N PHE A 16 -1.57 12.18 7.67
CA PHE A 16 -1.09 10.80 7.44
C PHE A 16 0.39 10.65 7.82
N ARG A 17 1.22 11.62 7.45
CA ARG A 17 2.64 11.63 7.82
C ARG A 17 2.81 11.70 9.34
N GLN A 18 2.04 12.56 10.00
CA GLN A 18 2.07 12.69 11.46
C GLN A 18 1.61 11.39 12.13
N ALA A 19 0.45 10.85 11.76
CA ALA A 19 -0.09 9.60 12.28
C ALA A 19 0.80 8.38 11.97
N LEU A 20 1.53 8.38 10.86
CA LEU A 20 2.55 7.36 10.59
C LEU A 20 3.73 7.52 11.55
N ASN A 21 4.28 8.73 11.69
CA ASN A 21 5.40 8.99 12.59
C ASN A 21 5.06 8.67 14.04
N GLU A 22 3.87 9.04 14.52
CA GLU A 22 3.41 8.73 15.88
C GLU A 22 3.29 7.22 16.10
N ARG A 23 2.71 6.47 15.15
CA ARG A 23 2.65 5.00 15.23
C ARG A 23 4.04 4.37 15.22
N VAL A 24 4.93 4.83 14.34
CA VAL A 24 6.28 4.29 14.20
C VAL A 24 7.13 4.61 15.42
N ALA A 25 6.95 5.77 16.06
CA ALA A 25 7.63 6.13 17.29
C ALA A 25 7.38 5.12 18.43
N THR A 26 6.20 4.49 18.47
CA THR A 26 5.88 3.43 19.46
C THR A 26 6.70 2.16 19.29
N LEU A 27 7.36 1.98 18.14
CA LEU A 27 8.17 0.80 17.82
C LEU A 27 9.64 0.95 18.23
N LYS A 28 10.03 2.13 18.74
CA LYS A 28 11.42 2.43 19.11
C LYS A 28 11.96 1.42 20.12
N GLY A 29 13.15 0.90 19.85
CA GLY A 29 13.87 -0.05 20.71
C GLY A 29 13.48 -1.51 20.51
N LEU A 30 12.51 -1.81 19.63
CA LEU A 30 12.27 -3.19 19.23
C LEU A 30 13.45 -3.71 18.38
N PRO A 31 13.86 -4.98 18.55
CA PRO A 31 14.86 -5.59 17.68
C PRO A 31 14.29 -5.84 16.28
N ASP A 32 15.11 -5.69 15.24
CA ASP A 32 14.74 -5.91 13.83
C ASP A 32 14.25 -7.33 13.52
N SER A 33 14.64 -8.32 14.34
CA SER A 33 14.08 -9.68 14.34
C SER A 33 12.54 -9.74 14.44
N ILE A 34 11.88 -8.64 14.84
CA ILE A 34 10.42 -8.51 14.80
C ILE A 34 9.86 -8.69 13.39
N PHE A 35 10.60 -8.32 12.33
CA PHE A 35 10.12 -8.44 10.95
C PHE A 35 9.84 -9.88 10.56
N GLU A 36 10.67 -10.84 10.97
CA GLU A 36 10.42 -12.27 10.74
C GLU A 36 9.16 -12.76 11.46
N LYS A 37 8.91 -12.27 12.68
CA LYS A 37 7.70 -12.62 13.45
C LYS A 37 6.44 -12.05 12.81
N VAL A 38 6.53 -10.83 12.27
CA VAL A 38 5.43 -10.19 11.53
C VAL A 38 5.18 -10.95 10.23
N TYR A 39 6.24 -11.25 9.49
CA TYR A 39 6.18 -12.00 8.25
C TYR A 39 5.45 -13.34 8.41
N ALA A 40 5.81 -14.12 9.42
CA ALA A 40 5.19 -15.41 9.72
C ALA A 40 3.69 -15.36 10.03
N ARG A 41 3.12 -14.16 10.26
CA ARG A 41 1.69 -13.95 10.53
C ARG A 41 0.94 -13.35 9.35
N ILE A 42 1.62 -12.92 8.29
CA ILE A 42 0.98 -12.35 7.11
C ILE A 42 0.57 -13.48 6.18
N HIS A 43 -0.65 -13.40 5.67
CA HIS A 43 -1.21 -14.35 4.73
C HIS A 43 -1.72 -13.58 3.53
N PHE A 44 -1.60 -14.18 2.34
CA PHE A 44 -2.25 -13.66 1.15
C PHE A 44 -3.76 -13.86 1.26
N ASN A 45 -4.53 -12.89 0.79
CA ASN A 45 -5.94 -13.13 0.53
C ASN A 45 -6.08 -14.26 -0.49
N LYS A 46 -7.22 -14.95 -0.43
CA LYS A 46 -7.54 -16.00 -1.40
C LYS A 46 -7.52 -15.41 -2.82
N GLY A 47 -6.97 -16.17 -3.76
CA GLY A 47 -6.84 -15.74 -5.16
C GLY A 47 -5.69 -14.77 -5.45
N ALA A 48 -5.07 -14.13 -4.45
CA ALA A 48 -4.11 -13.04 -4.71
C ALA A 48 -2.92 -13.44 -5.60
N LYS A 49 -2.29 -14.60 -5.33
CA LYS A 49 -1.20 -15.10 -6.18
C LYS A 49 -1.70 -15.50 -7.57
N GLY A 50 -2.84 -16.19 -7.64
CA GLY A 50 -3.45 -16.60 -8.90
C GLY A 50 -3.85 -15.40 -9.78
N LEU A 51 -4.28 -14.30 -9.17
CA LEU A 51 -4.53 -13.04 -9.89
C LEU A 51 -3.25 -12.49 -10.51
N VAL A 52 -2.13 -12.46 -9.77
CA VAL A 52 -0.85 -11.98 -10.32
C VAL A 52 -0.39 -12.89 -11.47
N ASP A 53 -0.45 -14.21 -11.28
CA ASP A 53 -0.08 -15.18 -12.31
C ASP A 53 -0.92 -15.00 -13.58
N GLU A 54 -2.23 -14.79 -13.43
CA GLU A 54 -3.15 -14.60 -14.56
C GLU A 54 -2.98 -13.23 -15.25
N LEU A 55 -2.67 -12.18 -14.48
CA LEU A 55 -2.34 -10.87 -15.04
C LEU A 55 -1.05 -10.97 -15.86
N HIS A 56 -0.03 -11.65 -15.34
CA HIS A 56 1.22 -11.90 -16.03
C HIS A 56 1.02 -12.74 -17.30
N SER A 57 0.18 -13.78 -17.26
CA SER A 57 -0.13 -14.63 -18.44
C SER A 57 -0.72 -13.81 -19.59
N ARG A 58 -1.40 -12.70 -19.26
CA ARG A 58 -2.00 -11.73 -20.19
C ARG A 58 -1.08 -10.55 -20.54
N GLY A 59 0.16 -10.55 -20.04
CA GLY A 59 1.15 -9.50 -20.31
C GLY A 59 1.00 -8.24 -19.46
N PHE A 60 0.22 -8.26 -18.39
CA PHE A 60 0.15 -7.15 -17.45
C PHE A 60 1.42 -7.10 -16.58
N LYS A 61 1.72 -5.89 -16.12
CA LYS A 61 2.64 -5.64 -15.01
C LYS A 61 1.87 -5.38 -13.74
N VAL A 62 2.37 -5.89 -12.62
CA VAL A 62 1.72 -5.75 -11.31
C VAL A 62 2.60 -4.90 -10.39
N GLY A 63 2.02 -3.84 -9.84
CA GLY A 63 2.68 -2.96 -8.88
C GLY A 63 1.95 -2.94 -7.53
N LEU A 64 2.72 -2.86 -6.44
CA LEU A 64 2.22 -2.72 -5.08
C LEU A 64 2.64 -1.37 -4.50
N VAL A 65 1.67 -0.47 -4.28
CA VAL A 65 1.90 0.79 -3.55
C VAL A 65 1.24 0.74 -2.17
N SER A 66 2.04 0.61 -1.12
CA SER A 66 1.59 0.34 0.23
C SER A 66 2.00 1.42 1.23
N GLY A 67 1.14 1.67 2.22
CA GLY A 67 1.52 2.42 3.42
C GLY A 67 2.29 1.59 4.45
N GLY A 68 2.52 0.30 4.18
CA GLY A 68 3.35 -0.59 4.97
C GLY A 68 4.85 -0.33 4.80
N PHE A 69 5.67 -1.34 5.10
CA PHE A 69 7.12 -1.20 5.19
C PHE A 69 7.86 -2.22 4.32
N HIS A 70 8.84 -1.77 3.54
CA HIS A 70 9.66 -2.59 2.65
C HIS A 70 10.26 -3.82 3.37
N GLU A 71 10.65 -3.66 4.63
CA GLU A 71 11.22 -4.70 5.50
C GLU A 71 10.29 -5.93 5.68
N THR A 72 9.01 -5.79 5.33
CA THR A 72 8.03 -6.89 5.34
C THR A 72 7.40 -7.14 3.97
N VAL A 73 7.06 -6.07 3.22
CA VAL A 73 6.30 -6.22 1.98
C VAL A 73 7.14 -6.74 0.82
N ASP A 74 8.45 -6.51 0.80
CA ASP A 74 9.30 -6.92 -0.34
C ASP A 74 9.34 -8.43 -0.50
N ARG A 75 9.40 -9.15 0.63
CA ARG A 75 9.36 -10.61 0.63
C ARG A 75 8.02 -11.14 0.11
N LEU A 76 6.91 -10.54 0.54
CA LEU A 76 5.57 -10.90 0.07
C LEU A 76 5.39 -10.59 -1.42
N ALA A 77 5.83 -9.41 -1.85
CA ALA A 77 5.80 -8.98 -3.24
C ALA A 77 6.58 -9.96 -4.14
N LYS A 78 7.79 -10.35 -3.71
CA LYS A 78 8.60 -11.36 -4.43
C LYS A 78 7.91 -12.71 -4.49
N GLU A 79 7.31 -13.18 -3.40
CA GLU A 79 6.58 -14.46 -3.36
C GLU A 79 5.30 -14.47 -4.21
N ALA A 80 4.73 -13.30 -4.48
CA ALA A 80 3.56 -13.14 -5.33
C ALA A 80 3.92 -12.77 -6.78
N GLY A 81 5.20 -12.57 -7.10
CA GLY A 81 5.62 -12.17 -8.44
C GLY A 81 5.35 -10.69 -8.79
N VAL A 82 5.21 -9.80 -7.81
CA VAL A 82 4.97 -8.37 -8.09
C VAL A 82 6.20 -7.73 -8.74
N ASP A 83 6.00 -6.96 -9.81
CA ASP A 83 7.06 -6.31 -10.59
C ASP A 83 7.59 -5.02 -9.94
N TYR A 84 6.71 -4.25 -9.31
CA TYR A 84 7.04 -2.94 -8.71
C TYR A 84 6.56 -2.84 -7.27
N VAL A 85 7.39 -2.29 -6.39
CA VAL A 85 7.03 -2.07 -4.99
C VAL A 85 7.36 -0.64 -4.58
N LYS A 86 6.41 0.04 -3.95
CA LYS A 86 6.62 1.28 -3.22
C LYS A 86 5.98 1.16 -1.84
N ALA A 87 6.80 1.22 -0.81
CA ALA A 87 6.39 1.23 0.59
C ALA A 87 7.21 2.28 1.37
N ASN A 88 6.91 2.41 2.66
CA ASN A 88 7.76 3.18 3.58
C ASN A 88 8.96 2.31 3.99
N HIS A 89 9.97 2.92 4.60
CA HIS A 89 11.05 2.19 5.26
C HIS A 89 11.06 2.50 6.75
N LEU A 90 11.40 1.50 7.57
CA LEU A 90 11.69 1.69 8.99
C LEU A 90 13.19 1.87 9.20
N GLU A 91 13.57 2.90 9.93
CA GLU A 91 14.98 3.11 10.27
C GLU A 91 15.41 2.12 11.36
N VAL A 92 16.48 1.37 11.06
CA VAL A 92 17.12 0.41 11.97
C VAL A 92 18.57 0.84 12.15
N ILE A 93 19.01 0.94 13.41
CA ILE A 93 20.40 1.22 13.78
C ILE A 93 20.81 0.18 14.82
N ASP A 94 21.97 -0.43 14.63
CA ASP A 94 22.54 -1.45 15.52
C ASP A 94 21.57 -2.62 15.83
N GLY A 95 20.73 -2.99 14.86
CA GLY A 95 19.74 -4.07 14.99
C GLY A 95 18.45 -3.67 15.72
N PHE A 96 18.24 -2.39 16.03
CA PHE A 96 17.05 -1.89 16.71
C PHE A 96 16.32 -0.82 15.90
N LEU A 97 14.99 -0.86 15.93
CA LEU A 97 14.14 0.17 15.33
C LEU A 97 14.33 1.49 16.08
N THR A 98 14.58 2.57 15.34
CA THR A 98 14.77 3.90 15.95
C THR A 98 13.44 4.60 16.27
N GLY A 99 12.34 4.08 15.75
CA GLY A 99 11.02 4.71 15.79
C GLY A 99 10.84 5.81 14.75
N LYS A 100 11.60 5.78 13.65
CA LYS A 100 11.46 6.70 12.52
C LYS A 100 11.28 5.95 11.21
N VAL A 101 10.69 6.65 10.24
CA VAL A 101 10.71 6.25 8.84
C VAL A 101 11.73 7.08 8.09
N TYR A 102 12.35 6.51 7.05
CA TYR A 102 13.25 7.23 6.15
C TYR A 102 12.78 7.14 4.70
N GLY A 103 13.32 8.05 3.88
CA GLY A 103 12.92 8.19 2.48
C GLY A 103 11.56 8.86 2.28
N GLU A 104 11.02 8.71 1.08
CA GLU A 104 9.74 9.30 0.71
C GLU A 104 8.56 8.49 1.28
N ILE A 105 7.80 9.11 2.19
CA ILE A 105 6.58 8.54 2.77
C ILE A 105 5.49 8.37 1.71
N VAL A 106 4.88 7.19 1.67
CA VAL A 106 3.79 6.83 0.74
C VAL A 106 2.47 7.50 1.15
N THR A 107 2.29 8.74 0.70
CA THR A 107 1.01 9.47 0.79
C THR A 107 0.07 9.07 -0.35
N LYS A 108 -1.19 9.54 -0.30
CA LYS A 108 -2.15 9.36 -1.41
C LYS A 108 -1.60 9.94 -2.73
N ASP A 109 -0.91 11.07 -2.68
CA ASP A 109 -0.26 11.68 -3.85
C ASP A 109 0.90 10.83 -4.38
N VAL A 110 1.69 10.22 -3.49
CA VAL A 110 2.74 9.26 -3.91
C VAL A 110 2.12 8.05 -4.62
N LYS A 111 0.94 7.58 -4.18
CA LYS A 111 0.23 6.49 -4.88
C LYS A 111 -0.16 6.87 -6.30
N VAL A 112 -0.71 8.08 -6.47
CA VAL A 112 -1.04 8.63 -7.79
C VAL A 112 0.20 8.80 -8.65
N ALA A 113 1.29 9.33 -8.07
CA ALA A 113 2.55 9.52 -8.77
C ALA A 113 3.12 8.18 -9.25
N LYS A 114 3.19 7.16 -8.39
CA LYS A 114 3.70 5.84 -8.79
C LYS A 114 2.87 5.18 -9.88
N LEU A 115 1.54 5.29 -9.83
CA LEU A 115 0.69 4.80 -10.92
C LEU A 115 1.05 5.46 -12.26
N LYS A 116 1.25 6.79 -12.26
CA LYS A 116 1.63 7.56 -13.45
C LYS A 116 3.03 7.21 -13.94
N ASP A 117 3.99 7.13 -13.03
CA ASP A 117 5.38 6.82 -13.32
C ASP A 117 5.48 5.43 -13.96
N TRP A 118 4.90 4.40 -13.33
CA TRP A 118 4.93 3.04 -13.85
C TRP A 118 4.16 2.91 -15.16
N ALA A 119 3.05 3.63 -15.34
CA ALA A 119 2.38 3.66 -16.65
C ALA A 119 3.30 4.25 -17.73
N ALA A 120 3.95 5.37 -17.45
CA ALA A 120 4.86 6.03 -18.37
C ALA A 120 6.09 5.17 -18.70
N GLU A 121 6.70 4.53 -17.69
CA GLU A 121 7.83 3.59 -17.84
C GLU A 121 7.49 2.43 -18.79
N ASN A 122 6.22 2.00 -18.82
CA ASN A 122 5.75 0.92 -19.68
C ASN A 122 5.09 1.43 -20.99
N GLY A 123 5.15 2.74 -21.27
CA GLY A 123 4.56 3.33 -22.48
C GLY A 123 3.02 3.27 -22.53
N LEU A 124 2.37 3.18 -21.38
CA LEU A 124 0.92 3.03 -21.25
C LEU A 124 0.23 4.37 -20.97
N LYS A 125 -0.97 4.54 -21.52
CA LYS A 125 -1.89 5.60 -21.09
C LYS A 125 -2.53 5.21 -19.77
N LEU A 126 -2.91 6.19 -18.95
CA LEU A 126 -3.64 5.93 -17.69
C LEU A 126 -4.95 5.16 -17.90
N SER A 127 -5.61 5.36 -19.04
CA SER A 127 -6.81 4.61 -19.44
C SER A 127 -6.56 3.10 -19.61
N GLN A 128 -5.30 2.66 -19.67
CA GLN A 128 -4.87 1.26 -19.78
C GLN A 128 -4.39 0.69 -18.43
N THR A 129 -4.58 1.42 -17.33
CA THR A 129 -4.19 0.99 -15.98
C THR A 129 -5.40 0.57 -15.16
N ILE A 130 -5.16 -0.36 -14.22
CA ILE A 130 -6.12 -0.77 -13.20
C ILE A 130 -5.53 -0.39 -11.84
N ALA A 131 -6.31 0.24 -10.97
CA ALA A 131 -5.93 0.50 -9.58
C ALA A 131 -6.96 -0.08 -8.62
N MET A 132 -6.48 -0.73 -7.57
CA MET A 132 -7.31 -1.39 -6.56
C MET A 132 -6.88 -1.01 -5.15
N GLY A 133 -7.84 -0.76 -4.27
CA GLY A 133 -7.57 -0.42 -2.87
C GLY A 133 -8.81 -0.41 -1.99
N ASP A 134 -8.60 -0.35 -0.68
CA ASP A 134 -9.64 -0.49 0.35
C ASP A 134 -9.83 0.79 1.20
N GLY A 135 -8.82 1.66 1.21
CA GLY A 135 -8.73 2.83 2.07
C GLY A 135 -9.02 4.16 1.35
N ALA A 136 -9.39 5.17 2.13
CA ALA A 136 -9.59 6.53 1.60
C ALA A 136 -8.30 7.11 0.98
N ASN A 137 -7.13 6.64 1.42
CA ASN A 137 -5.85 7.03 0.86
C ASN A 137 -5.62 6.49 -0.56
N ASP A 138 -6.37 5.47 -0.98
CA ASP A 138 -6.28 4.88 -2.32
C ASP A 138 -7.21 5.58 -3.31
N LEU A 139 -8.23 6.30 -2.82
CA LEU A 139 -9.24 6.92 -3.67
C LEU A 139 -8.68 7.80 -4.79
N PRO A 140 -7.67 8.67 -4.55
CA PRO A 140 -7.08 9.44 -5.64
C PRO A 140 -6.44 8.56 -6.72
N MET A 141 -5.77 7.47 -6.35
CA MET A 141 -5.17 6.51 -7.28
C MET A 141 -6.25 5.74 -8.04
N ILE A 142 -7.28 5.25 -7.35
CA ILE A 142 -8.44 4.57 -7.92
C ILE A 142 -9.14 5.45 -8.95
N LYS A 143 -9.33 6.74 -8.67
CA LYS A 143 -9.96 7.70 -9.60
C LYS A 143 -9.06 8.10 -10.77
N THR A 144 -7.74 7.94 -10.63
CA THR A 144 -6.77 8.29 -11.68
C THR A 144 -6.62 7.17 -12.71
N ALA A 145 -6.77 5.92 -12.29
CA ALA A 145 -6.67 4.77 -13.18
C ALA A 145 -7.85 4.71 -14.18
N GLY A 146 -7.61 4.08 -15.33
CA GLY A 146 -8.66 3.78 -16.31
C GLY A 146 -9.76 2.89 -15.74
N ILE A 147 -9.39 1.92 -14.89
CA ILE A 147 -10.31 1.12 -14.10
C ILE A 147 -9.92 1.22 -12.63
N GLY A 148 -10.83 1.77 -11.82
CA GLY A 148 -10.68 1.87 -10.37
C GLY A 148 -11.56 0.88 -9.63
N ILE A 149 -10.97 0.06 -8.75
CA ILE A 149 -11.69 -0.99 -8.00
C ILE A 149 -11.56 -0.75 -6.50
N ALA A 150 -12.70 -0.66 -5.82
CA ALA A 150 -12.78 -0.75 -4.37
C ALA A 150 -12.84 -2.23 -3.95
N PHE A 151 -11.77 -2.76 -3.36
CA PHE A 151 -11.71 -4.15 -2.90
C PHE A 151 -11.89 -4.22 -1.39
N CYS A 152 -12.93 -4.93 -0.93
CA CYS A 152 -13.34 -5.03 0.48
C CYS A 152 -13.30 -3.68 1.22
N ALA A 153 -13.63 -2.60 0.51
CA ALA A 153 -13.26 -1.26 0.91
C ALA A 153 -14.21 -0.64 1.93
N LYS A 154 -13.73 0.39 2.64
CA LYS A 154 -14.54 1.20 3.56
C LYS A 154 -15.73 1.87 2.82
N PRO A 155 -16.85 2.17 3.50
CA PRO A 155 -18.03 2.77 2.87
C PRO A 155 -17.74 4.01 2.01
N ILE A 156 -16.87 4.91 2.49
CA ILE A 156 -16.48 6.13 1.77
C ILE A 156 -15.78 5.84 0.44
N VAL A 157 -15.05 4.72 0.36
CA VAL A 157 -14.31 4.31 -0.83
C VAL A 157 -15.26 3.67 -1.84
N ARG A 158 -16.10 2.73 -1.37
CA ARG A 158 -17.12 2.07 -2.20
C ARG A 158 -18.05 3.08 -2.86
N ALA A 159 -18.49 4.10 -2.14
CA ALA A 159 -19.37 5.14 -2.67
C ALA A 159 -18.74 6.00 -3.79
N GLN A 160 -17.42 5.94 -3.97
CA GLN A 160 -16.68 6.81 -4.89
C GLN A 160 -15.89 6.05 -5.97
N ALA A 161 -15.71 4.74 -5.83
CA ALA A 161 -15.03 3.91 -6.82
C ALA A 161 -16.03 3.43 -7.89
N PRO A 162 -15.61 3.35 -9.17
CA PRO A 162 -16.50 2.93 -10.24
C PRO A 162 -16.85 1.44 -10.18
N TYR A 163 -15.97 0.60 -9.64
CA TYR A 163 -16.20 -0.84 -9.46
C TYR A 163 -15.93 -1.26 -8.01
N GLN A 164 -16.56 -2.35 -7.59
CA GLN A 164 -16.45 -2.87 -6.23
C GLN A 164 -16.35 -4.39 -6.24
N ILE A 165 -15.47 -4.93 -5.39
CA ILE A 165 -15.39 -6.34 -5.03
C ILE A 165 -15.58 -6.41 -3.52
N THR A 166 -16.61 -7.09 -3.04
CA THR A 166 -16.95 -7.13 -1.61
C THR A 166 -16.53 -8.41 -0.92
N GLU A 167 -16.29 -9.48 -1.68
CA GLU A 167 -15.78 -10.74 -1.16
C GLU A 167 -14.25 -10.71 -1.12
N PRO A 168 -13.60 -11.24 -0.06
CA PRO A 168 -12.15 -11.26 0.08
C PRO A 168 -11.51 -12.38 -0.77
N ASP A 169 -11.93 -12.47 -2.02
CA ASP A 169 -11.48 -13.43 -3.03
C ASP A 169 -11.20 -12.66 -4.33
N PHE A 170 -9.99 -12.83 -4.86
CA PHE A 170 -9.50 -12.13 -6.06
C PHE A 170 -9.86 -12.85 -7.35
#